data_AF-W2L4M3-F1
#
_entry.id   AF-W2L4M3-F1
#
_cell.length_a   1.000
_cell.length_b   1.000
_cell.length_c   1.000
_cell.angle_alpha   90.00
_cell.angle_beta   90.00
_cell.angle_gamma   90.00
#
_symmetry.space_group_name_H-M   'P 1'
#
loop_
_entity.id
_entity.type
_entity.pdbx_description
1 polymer ?
#
loop_
_entity_poly.entity_id
_entity_poly.type
_entity_poly.pdbx_seq_one_letter_code
_entity_poly.pdbx_strand_id
1 'polypeptide(L)'
;ADASIVHSPVFERAVVKVQGDRRLQADEEAAVEPFLVVQPSSARPTKQVDFATATLRQAKKPRHASAQKYDELLSQLPPTSNRCERLFSQCKLILTPRRSSLLLANFEMLVFLRANRDLWSFTSLVGIDDV
;
A
#
# COMPACT_ATOMS: atom_id res chain seq x y z
N ALA A 1 2.62 7.77 -21.15
CA ALA A 1 2.72 8.28 -19.77
C ALA A 1 4.20 8.30 -19.47
N ASP A 2 4.86 9.36 -19.93
CA ASP A 2 6.31 9.39 -20.13
C ASP A 2 6.86 10.62 -19.40
N ALA A 3 6.57 10.67 -18.10
CA ALA A 3 7.16 11.66 -17.22
C ALA A 3 8.56 11.18 -16.80
N SER A 4 9.52 12.09 -16.69
CA SER A 4 10.91 11.77 -16.31
C SER A 4 11.06 11.11 -14.93
N ILE A 5 10.02 11.18 -14.10
CA ILE A 5 9.97 10.57 -12.76
C ILE A 5 9.65 9.06 -12.80
N VAL A 6 9.12 8.56 -13.92
CA VAL A 6 8.78 7.14 -14.10
C VAL A 6 10.05 6.38 -14.46
N HIS A 7 10.56 5.59 -13.52
CA HIS A 7 11.82 4.85 -13.72
C HIS A 7 11.58 3.48 -14.36
N SER A 8 10.46 2.85 -14.03
CA SER A 8 10.10 1.53 -14.60
C SER A 8 8.61 1.51 -14.94
N PRO A 9 8.24 1.90 -16.17
CA PRO A 9 6.83 2.06 -16.54
C PRO A 9 6.06 0.73 -16.50
N VAL A 10 6.71 -0.38 -16.84
CA VAL A 10 6.08 -1.72 -16.81
C VAL A 10 5.82 -2.17 -15.38
N PHE A 11 6.79 -1.98 -14.49
CA PHE A 11 6.63 -2.31 -13.07
C PHE A 11 5.57 -1.43 -12.40
N GLU A 12 5.63 -0.11 -12.57
CA GLU A 12 4.66 0.81 -11.97
C GLU A 12 3.22 0.51 -12.43
N ARG A 13 3.04 0.20 -13.73
CA ARG A 13 1.75 -0.23 -14.28
C ARG A 13 1.29 -1.57 -13.68
N ALA A 14 2.21 -2.51 -13.48
CA ALA A 14 1.93 -3.80 -12.86
C ALA A 14 1.46 -3.62 -11.41
N VAL A 15 2.13 -2.78 -10.61
CA VAL A 15 1.75 -2.49 -9.21
C VAL A 15 0.33 -1.91 -9.14
N VAL A 16 0.01 -0.93 -9.98
CA VAL A 16 -1.35 -0.34 -10.04
C VAL A 16 -2.40 -1.41 -10.39
N LYS A 17 -2.08 -2.34 -11.28
CA LYS A 17 -2.99 -3.44 -11.64
C LYS A 17 -3.16 -4.45 -10.50
N VAL A 18 -2.09 -4.80 -9.79
CA VAL A 18 -2.14 -5.69 -8.62
C VAL A 18 -3.08 -5.11 -7.55
N GLN A 19 -2.92 -3.82 -7.24
CA GLN A 19 -3.75 -3.12 -6.25
C GLN A 19 -5.22 -3.02 -6.65
N GLY A 20 -5.50 -2.89 -7.95
CA GLY A 20 -6.85 -2.83 -8.51
C GLY A 20 -7.49 -4.18 -8.82
N ASP A 21 -6.86 -5.30 -8.43
CA ASP A 21 -7.27 -6.69 -8.77
C ASP A 21 -7.54 -6.87 -10.28
N ARG A 22 -6.67 -6.27 -11.12
CA ARG A 22 -6.73 -6.35 -12.59
C ARG A 22 -5.78 -7.41 -13.12
N ARG A 23 -6.12 -7.97 -14.28
CA ARG A 23 -5.27 -8.95 -14.98
C ARG A 23 -3.96 -8.32 -15.44
N LEU A 24 -2.86 -8.99 -15.14
CA LEU A 24 -1.51 -8.66 -15.57
C LEU A 24 -1.21 -9.27 -16.94
N GLN A 25 -0.38 -8.60 -17.72
CA GLN A 25 0.25 -9.11 -18.94
C GLN A 25 1.55 -9.83 -18.61
N ALA A 26 2.09 -10.61 -19.55
CA ALA A 26 3.28 -11.44 -19.30
C ALA A 26 4.54 -10.63 -18.93
N ASP A 27 4.72 -9.45 -19.55
CA ASP A 27 5.77 -8.49 -19.23
C ASP A 27 5.61 -7.91 -17.81
N GLU A 28 4.38 -7.65 -17.41
CA GLU A 28 4.04 -7.14 -16.07
C GLU A 28 4.24 -8.21 -15.00
N GLU A 29 3.85 -9.46 -15.27
CA GLU A 29 4.05 -10.59 -14.36
C GLU A 29 5.54 -10.83 -14.11
N ALA A 30 6.38 -10.76 -15.15
CA ALA A 30 7.83 -10.83 -15.00
C ALA A 30 8.40 -9.67 -14.17
N ALA A 31 7.83 -8.47 -14.28
CA ALA A 31 8.30 -7.31 -13.52
C ALA A 31 7.98 -7.39 -12.01
N VAL A 32 6.89 -8.07 -11.62
CA VAL A 32 6.51 -8.25 -10.20
C VAL A 32 6.86 -9.64 -9.64
N GLU A 33 7.56 -10.47 -10.42
CA GLU A 33 8.02 -11.80 -10.01
C GLU A 33 8.78 -11.81 -8.66
N PRO A 34 9.68 -10.85 -8.37
CA PRO A 34 10.41 -10.83 -7.08
C PRO A 34 9.50 -10.68 -5.85
N PHE A 35 8.26 -10.23 -6.03
CA PHE A 35 7.29 -10.04 -4.96
C PHE A 35 6.31 -11.21 -4.83
N LEU A 36 6.53 -12.32 -5.54
CA LEU A 36 5.71 -13.52 -5.38
C LEU A 36 5.92 -14.13 -4.00
N VAL A 37 4.83 -14.27 -3.25
CA VAL A 37 4.86 -15.02 -1.99
C VAL A 37 4.74 -16.49 -2.35
N VAL A 38 5.77 -17.29 -2.00
CA VAL A 38 5.70 -18.75 -2.09
C VAL A 38 4.65 -19.22 -1.08
N GLN A 39 3.41 -19.38 -1.54
CA GLN A 39 2.38 -19.96 -0.70
C GLN A 39 2.67 -21.45 -0.52
N PRO A 40 2.69 -21.98 0.72
CA PRO A 40 2.60 -23.41 0.90
C PRO A 40 1.29 -23.86 0.25
N SER A 41 1.37 -24.85 -0.63
CA SER A 41 0.22 -25.40 -1.34
C SER A 41 -0.79 -25.95 -0.34
N SER A 42 -1.73 -25.11 0.11
CA SER A 42 -2.93 -25.60 0.76
C SER A 42 -3.80 -26.17 -0.35
N ALA A 43 -3.45 -27.37 -0.80
CA ALA A 43 -4.33 -28.24 -1.56
C ALA A 43 -5.52 -28.57 -0.66
N ARG A 44 -6.46 -27.63 -0.54
CA ARG A 44 -7.71 -27.86 0.16
C ARG A 44 -8.47 -28.88 -0.66
N PRO A 45 -8.78 -30.07 -0.12
CA PRO A 45 -9.53 -31.07 -0.86
C PRO A 45 -10.86 -30.46 -1.29
N THR A 46 -11.13 -30.51 -2.59
CA THR A 46 -12.39 -30.07 -3.18
C THR A 46 -13.50 -31.02 -2.75
N LYS A 47 -14.00 -30.85 -1.52
CA LYS A 47 -15.30 -31.42 -1.16
C LYS A 47 -16.31 -30.86 -2.15
N GLN A 48 -17.07 -31.73 -2.82
CA GLN A 48 -18.19 -31.29 -3.64
C GLN A 48 -19.12 -30.47 -2.75
N VAL A 49 -19.31 -29.20 -3.10
CA VAL A 49 -20.18 -28.27 -2.40
C VAL A 49 -21.41 -28.06 -3.26
N ASP A 50 -22.59 -28.06 -2.63
CA ASP A 50 -23.87 -27.83 -3.31
C ASP A 50 -23.89 -26.46 -4.00
N PHE A 51 -24.68 -26.34 -5.07
CA PHE A 51 -24.73 -25.17 -5.96
C PHE A 51 -24.94 -23.87 -5.18
N ALA A 52 -25.91 -23.84 -4.26
CA ALA A 52 -26.18 -22.65 -3.44
C ALA A 52 -24.96 -22.23 -2.60
N THR A 53 -24.25 -23.19 -2.02
CA THR A 53 -23.03 -22.92 -1.25
C THR A 53 -21.85 -22.49 -2.13
N ALA A 54 -21.76 -22.99 -3.36
CA ALA A 54 -20.76 -22.54 -4.33
C ALA A 54 -20.99 -21.08 -4.74
N THR A 55 -22.24 -20.70 -5.04
CA THR A 55 -22.61 -19.32 -5.39
C THR A 55 -22.32 -18.34 -4.25
N LEU A 56 -22.68 -18.70 -3.01
CA LEU A 56 -22.40 -17.85 -1.85
C LEU A 56 -20.90 -17.69 -1.56
N ARG A 57 -20.09 -18.73 -1.78
CA ARG A 57 -18.63 -18.66 -1.63
C ARG A 57 -17.97 -17.77 -2.69
N GLN A 58 -18.50 -17.75 -3.91
CA GLN A 58 -18.03 -16.83 -4.95
C GLN A 58 -18.40 -15.38 -4.61
N ALA A 59 -19.59 -15.13 -4.10
CA ALA A 59 -20.04 -13.79 -3.70
C ALA A 59 -19.25 -13.21 -2.50
N LYS A 60 -18.74 -14.06 -1.60
CA LYS A 60 -17.90 -13.66 -0.46
C LYS A 60 -16.41 -13.62 -0.76
N LYS A 61 -15.98 -13.88 -2.01
CA LYS A 61 -14.57 -13.83 -2.34
C LYS A 61 -14.07 -12.39 -2.13
N PRO A 62 -13.06 -12.16 -1.28
CA PRO A 62 -12.57 -10.81 -1.03
C PRO A 62 -12.14 -10.18 -2.36
N ARG A 63 -12.46 -8.89 -2.53
CA ARG A 63 -12.13 -8.05 -3.71
C ARG A 63 -10.62 -7.89 -3.98
N HIS A 64 -9.79 -8.59 -3.21
CA HIS A 64 -8.34 -8.56 -3.26
C HIS A 64 -7.80 -10.00 -3.31
N ALA A 65 -8.34 -10.84 -4.20
CA ALA A 65 -7.86 -12.21 -4.33
C ALA A 65 -6.42 -12.25 -4.89
N SER A 66 -6.02 -11.25 -5.69
CA SER A 66 -4.64 -11.05 -6.14
C SER A 66 -3.65 -10.77 -5.00
N ALA A 67 -4.09 -10.16 -3.89
CA ALA A 67 -3.24 -9.84 -2.75
C ALA A 67 -2.71 -11.08 -2.02
N GLN A 68 -3.25 -12.27 -2.34
CA GLN A 68 -2.70 -13.53 -1.85
C GLN A 68 -1.48 -14.00 -2.66
N LYS A 69 -1.36 -13.62 -3.94
CA LYS A 69 -0.28 -14.08 -4.83
C LYS A 69 1.02 -13.31 -4.61
N TYR A 70 0.93 -12.05 -4.21
CA TYR A 70 2.07 -11.14 -4.10
C TYR A 70 2.21 -10.60 -2.67
N ASP A 71 3.41 -10.15 -2.34
CA ASP A 71 3.75 -9.56 -1.04
C ASP A 71 2.82 -8.38 -0.73
N GLU A 72 2.41 -8.28 0.53
CA GLU A 72 1.58 -7.19 1.04
C GLU A 72 2.22 -5.83 0.76
N LEU A 73 3.55 -5.75 0.66
CA LEU A 73 4.26 -4.53 0.26
C LEU A 73 3.72 -3.92 -1.05
N LEU A 74 3.34 -4.74 -2.04
CA LEU A 74 2.75 -4.25 -3.28
C LEU A 74 1.38 -3.61 -3.08
N SER A 75 0.63 -4.02 -2.05
CA SER A 75 -0.64 -3.40 -1.70
C SER A 75 -0.48 -2.06 -0.96
N GLN A 76 0.63 -1.88 -0.25
CA GLN A 76 0.93 -0.70 0.56
C GLN A 76 1.58 0.44 -0.23
N LEU A 77 2.22 0.12 -1.36
CA LEU A 77 2.81 1.12 -2.26
C LEU A 77 1.74 2.11 -2.74
N PRO A 78 1.92 3.42 -2.60
CA PRO A 78 0.98 4.36 -3.19
C PRO A 78 1.10 4.28 -4.73
N PRO A 79 -0.02 4.17 -5.48
CA PRO A 79 0.01 4.03 -6.94
C PRO A 79 0.51 5.30 -7.67
N THR A 80 0.65 6.42 -6.95
CA THR A 80 1.05 7.74 -7.49
C THR A 80 1.77 8.56 -6.42
N SER A 81 2.54 9.57 -6.83
CA SER A 81 3.20 10.56 -5.96
C SER A 81 2.24 11.49 -5.20
N ASN A 82 0.93 11.40 -5.44
CA ASN A 82 -0.09 12.26 -4.86
C ASN A 82 0.00 12.38 -3.33
N ARG A 83 0.38 11.31 -2.63
CA ARG A 83 0.52 11.33 -1.16
C ARG A 83 1.70 12.20 -0.72
N CYS A 84 2.82 12.12 -1.44
CA CYS A 84 4.00 12.97 -1.22
C CYS A 84 3.70 14.44 -1.58
N GLU A 85 3.04 14.70 -2.70
CA GLU A 85 2.67 16.06 -3.12
C GLU A 85 1.73 16.75 -2.13
N ARG A 86 0.75 16.01 -1.59
CA ARG A 86 -0.13 16.50 -0.52
C ARG A 86 0.65 16.81 0.75
N LEU A 87 1.61 15.95 1.13
CA LEU A 87 2.49 16.20 2.27
C LEU A 87 3.28 17.50 2.08
N PHE A 88 3.97 17.67 0.95
CA PHE A 88 4.78 18.86 0.69
C PHE A 88 3.92 20.13 0.55
N SER A 89 2.69 20.01 0.05
CA SER A 89 1.73 21.11 0.05
C SER A 89 1.36 21.56 1.47
N GLN A 90 1.19 20.63 2.41
CA GLN A 90 0.98 20.96 3.82
C GLN A 90 2.24 21.54 4.47
N CYS A 91 3.43 21.00 4.16
CA CYS A 91 4.71 21.54 4.60
C CYS A 91 4.87 23.01 4.22
N LYS A 92 4.50 23.38 2.99
CA LYS A 92 4.52 24.77 2.51
C LYS A 92 3.65 25.71 3.36
N LEU A 93 2.50 25.23 3.86
CA LEU A 93 1.63 26.02 4.75
C LEU A 93 2.22 26.20 6.16
N ILE A 94 3.05 25.25 6.60
CA ILE A 94 3.69 25.30 7.92
C ILE A 94 4.95 26.18 7.89
N LEU A 95 5.76 26.08 6.84
CA LEU A 95 6.98 26.85 6.63
C LEU A 95 6.64 28.27 6.14
N THR A 96 6.26 29.13 7.08
CA THR A 96 5.97 30.55 6.83
C THR A 96 7.02 31.45 7.48
N PRO A 97 7.27 32.66 6.96
CA PRO A 97 8.24 33.60 7.56
C PRO A 97 7.96 33.92 9.03
N ARG A 98 6.68 33.87 9.45
CA ARG A 98 6.26 34.09 10.85
C ARG A 98 6.71 32.96 11.79
N ARG A 99 7.08 31.80 11.26
CA ARG A 99 7.63 30.65 11.98
C ARG A 99 9.12 30.46 11.70
N SER A 100 9.85 31.52 11.34
CA SER A 100 11.29 31.48 11.05
C SER A 100 12.15 30.99 12.22
N SER A 101 11.64 31.06 13.45
CA SER A 101 12.30 30.49 14.64
C SER A 101 12.15 28.97 14.77
N LEU A 102 11.34 28.31 13.93
CA LEU A 102 11.19 26.87 13.93
C LEU A 102 12.40 26.21 13.27
N LEU A 103 13.22 25.52 14.05
CA LEU A 103 14.33 24.73 13.53
C LEU A 103 13.83 23.64 12.56
N LEU A 104 14.56 23.40 11.48
CA LEU A 104 14.22 22.40 10.46
C LEU A 104 14.05 20.99 11.05
N ALA A 105 14.88 20.60 12.03
CA ALA A 105 14.75 19.33 12.74
C ALA A 105 13.42 19.19 13.49
N ASN A 106 12.96 20.27 14.15
CA ASN A 106 11.67 20.28 14.84
C ASN A 106 10.51 20.26 13.86
N PHE A 107 10.65 20.96 12.74
CA PHE A 107 9.69 20.94 11.65
C PHE A 107 9.51 19.52 11.08
N GLU A 108 10.61 18.85 10.75
CA GLU A 108 10.62 17.48 10.21
C GLU A 108 9.92 16.52 11.18
N MET A 109 10.26 16.59 12.47
CA MET A 109 9.66 15.76 13.51
C MET A 109 8.13 15.98 13.61
N LEU A 110 7.68 17.23 13.60
CA LEU A 110 6.25 17.56 13.65
C LEU A 110 5.50 17.05 12.42
N VAL A 111 6.09 17.18 11.22
CA VAL A 111 5.49 16.69 9.97
C VAL A 111 5.46 15.17 9.97
N PHE A 112 6.53 14.50 10.39
CA PHE A 112 6.62 13.05 10.50
C PHE A 112 5.53 12.49 11.42
N LEU A 113 5.41 13.05 12.62
CA LEU A 113 4.39 12.65 13.58
C LEU A 113 2.98 12.92 13.03
N ARG A 114 2.75 14.09 12.44
CA ARG A 114 1.43 14.43 11.88
C ARG A 114 1.04 13.53 10.71
N ALA A 115 1.96 13.23 9.80
CA ALA A 115 1.69 12.43 8.61
C ALA A 115 1.38 10.96 8.95
N ASN A 116 1.97 10.46 10.03
CA ASN A 116 1.82 9.09 10.50
C ASN A 116 0.89 8.97 11.70
N ARG A 117 -0.03 9.93 11.92
CA ARG A 117 -0.90 9.98 13.11
C ARG A 117 -1.65 8.67 13.41
N ASP A 118 -2.00 7.91 12.38
CA ASP A 118 -2.74 6.65 12.54
C ASP A 118 -1.83 5.48 12.98
N LEU A 119 -0.51 5.67 12.96
CA LEU A 119 0.50 4.66 13.33
C LEU A 119 1.02 4.83 14.76
N TRP A 120 0.59 5.85 15.49
CA TRP A 120 1.02 6.05 16.88
C TRP A 120 -0.09 6.68 17.71
N SER A 121 -0.15 6.28 18.98
CA SER A 121 -1.07 6.83 19.96
C SER A 121 -0.31 7.20 21.24
N PHE A 122 -1.02 7.69 22.25
CA PHE A 122 -0.44 7.92 23.57
C PHE A 122 0.14 6.62 24.18
N THR A 123 -0.48 5.47 23.93
CA THR A 123 -0.01 4.17 24.45
C THR A 123 1.34 3.79 23.83
N SER A 124 1.50 3.98 22.52
CA SER A 124 2.78 3.78 21.82
C SER A 124 3.89 4.73 22.31
N LEU A 125 3.54 5.95 22.70
CA LEU A 125 4.51 6.96 23.16
C LEU A 125 4.98 6.72 24.61
N VAL A 126 4.11 6.18 25.46
CA VAL A 126 4.40 5.90 26.87
C VAL A 126 4.93 4.46 27.06
N GLY A 127 4.91 3.64 26.01
CA GLY A 127 5.36 2.24 26.07
C GLY A 127 4.41 1.36 26.88
N ILE A 128 3.13 1.71 26.91
CA ILE A 128 2.08 0.88 27.50
C ILE A 128 1.56 0.00 26.38
N ASP A 129 2.01 -1.25 26.33
CA ASP A 129 1.42 -2.24 25.43
C ASP A 129 -0.01 -2.52 25.90
N ASP A 130 -0.99 -2.36 25.01
CA ASP A 130 -2.38 -2.69 25.26
C ASP A 130 -2.47 -4.20 25.55
N VAL A 131 -2.76 -4.56 26.82
CA VAL A 131 -2.97 -5.93 27.32
C VAL A 131 -4.29 -6.50 26.81
#